data_AF-A0A2C6BMF2-F1
#
_entry.id   AF-A0A2C6BMF2-F1
#
_cell.length_a   1.000
_cell.length_b   1.000
_cell.length_c   1.000
_cell.angle_alpha   90.00
_cell.angle_beta   90.00
_cell.angle_gamma   90.00
#
_symmetry.space_group_name_H-M   'P 1'
#
loop_
_entity.id
_entity.type
_entity.pdbx_description
1 polymer ?
#
loop_
_entity_poly.entity_id
_entity_poly.type
_entity_poly.pdbx_seq_one_letter_code
_entity_poly.pdbx_strand_id
1 'polypeptide(L)'
;MNQGTSNYYTYGFDEPKLDEGKFDKKLHGLSDVVNYISDGTGVQDKTTTLERIDMSILGWLVSANYDGLKKWAVMNNYNTIGYKEYFKYRIYKFNIDSYKNPRRNMYK
;
A
#
# COMPACT_ATOMS: atom_id res chain seq x y z
N MET A 1 -7.41 28.92 4.59
CA MET A 1 -7.04 28.20 5.82
C MET A 1 -6.23 26.99 5.38
N ASN A 2 -4.90 27.04 5.52
CA ASN A 2 -3.98 26.01 5.02
C ASN A 2 -3.83 24.95 6.11
N GLN A 3 -4.58 23.85 6.01
CA GLN A 3 -4.54 22.79 7.02
C GLN A 3 -3.44 21.80 6.63
N GLY A 4 -2.22 22.12 7.10
CA GLY A 4 -1.04 21.29 6.91
C GLY A 4 -1.29 19.89 7.46
N THR A 5 -1.17 18.90 6.56
CA THR A 5 -0.91 17.51 6.91
C THR A 5 0.21 17.50 7.93
N SER A 6 -0.04 16.92 9.11
CA SER A 6 0.93 16.85 10.19
C SER A 6 2.00 15.79 9.88
N ASN A 7 2.75 15.99 8.79
CA ASN A 7 4.01 15.32 8.54
C ASN A 7 5.11 16.19 9.13
N TYR A 8 5.61 15.82 10.31
CA TYR A 8 6.79 16.46 10.93
C TYR A 8 8.04 16.37 10.02
N TYR A 9 8.02 15.51 9.01
CA TYR A 9 9.10 15.30 8.04
C TYR A 9 9.06 16.19 6.80
N THR A 10 7.96 16.93 6.54
CA THR A 10 7.88 17.74 5.31
C THR A 10 8.01 19.24 5.57
N TYR A 11 7.66 19.73 6.77
CA TYR A 11 7.71 21.16 7.05
C TYR A 11 8.06 21.41 8.53
N GLY A 12 9.34 21.65 8.83
CA GLY A 12 9.74 21.91 10.22
C GLY A 12 11.22 22.17 10.51
N PHE A 13 12.04 22.57 9.54
CA PHE A 13 13.34 23.18 9.84
C PHE A 13 13.42 24.54 9.15
N ASP A 14 13.56 25.61 9.95
CA ASP A 14 13.74 27.00 9.50
C ASP A 14 15.09 27.23 8.80
N GLU A 15 15.97 26.23 8.79
CA GLU A 15 17.07 26.12 7.85
C GLU A 15 16.85 24.83 7.04
N PRO A 16 16.57 24.92 5.72
CA PRO A 16 16.61 23.74 4.88
C PRO A 16 18.06 23.27 4.88
N LYS A 17 18.39 22.28 5.71
CA LYS A 17 19.56 21.46 5.44
C LYS A 17 19.29 20.86 4.07
N LEU A 18 20.00 21.37 3.07
CA LEU A 18 20.13 20.71 1.78
C LEU A 18 20.46 19.26 2.11
N ASP A 19 19.49 18.37 1.88
CA ASP A 19 19.68 16.94 2.07
C ASP A 19 20.70 16.51 1.03
N GLU A 20 21.97 16.63 1.40
CA GLU A 20 23.14 16.18 0.67
C GLU A 20 23.08 14.64 0.56
N GLY A 21 22.21 14.16 -0.33
CA GLY A 21 22.32 12.87 -1.00
C GLY A 21 22.51 11.63 -0.13
N LYS A 22 21.96 11.55 1.10
CA LYS A 22 22.28 10.44 2.01
C LYS A 22 21.14 9.81 2.83
N PHE A 23 19.89 10.22 2.70
CA PHE A 23 18.79 9.51 3.35
C PHE A 23 18.08 8.56 2.38
N ASP A 24 18.37 7.28 2.57
CA ASP A 24 17.88 6.14 1.81
C ASP A 24 16.35 6.17 1.67
N LYS A 25 15.84 6.18 0.44
CA LYS A 25 14.40 6.23 0.10
C LYS A 25 13.60 5.12 0.79
N LYS A 26 14.28 4.01 1.13
CA LYS A 26 13.72 2.89 1.87
C LYS A 26 13.49 3.19 3.35
N LEU A 27 14.36 3.97 3.97
CA LEU A 27 14.25 4.37 5.38
C LEU A 27 13.11 5.38 5.57
N HIS A 28 12.96 6.32 4.64
CA HIS A 28 11.84 7.26 4.61
C HIS A 28 10.49 6.53 4.49
N GLY A 29 10.36 5.57 3.57
CA GLY A 29 9.10 4.83 3.40
C GLY A 29 8.67 4.03 4.64
N LEU A 30 9.62 3.51 5.43
CA LEU A 30 9.31 2.85 6.70
C LEU A 30 8.95 3.85 7.79
N SER A 31 9.68 4.97 7.88
CA SER A 31 9.35 6.04 8.83
C SER A 31 7.97 6.62 8.57
N ASP A 32 7.59 6.83 7.31
CA ASP A 32 6.29 7.37 6.93
C ASP A 32 5.14 6.45 7.33
N VAL A 33 5.31 5.13 7.20
CA VAL A 33 4.30 4.15 7.64
C VAL A 33 4.17 4.15 9.16
N VAL A 34 5.28 4.24 9.90
CA VAL A 34 5.26 4.30 11.38
C VAL A 34 4.60 5.59 11.86
N ASN A 35 4.94 6.73 11.26
CA ASN A 35 4.34 8.02 11.59
C ASN A 35 2.84 8.02 11.26
N TYR A 36 2.44 7.46 10.12
CA TYR A 36 1.02 7.30 9.78
C TYR A 36 0.29 6.43 10.79
N ILE A 37 0.85 5.27 11.18
CA ILE A 37 0.22 4.39 12.16
C ILE A 37 0.04 5.10 13.51
N SER A 38 1.07 5.81 13.98
CA SER A 38 1.06 6.52 15.26
C SER A 38 0.13 7.74 15.23
N ASP A 39 0.38 8.66 14.31
CA ASP A 39 -0.13 10.03 14.37
C ASP A 39 -1.22 10.29 13.32
N GLY A 40 -1.32 9.42 12.32
CA GLY A 40 -2.35 9.50 11.28
C GLY A 40 -2.00 10.52 10.23
N THR A 41 -3.01 10.98 9.51
CA THR A 41 -2.88 12.03 8.51
C THR A 41 -2.99 13.45 9.07
N GLY A 42 -3.16 13.59 10.40
CA GLY A 42 -3.22 14.86 11.12
C GLY A 42 -4.47 15.02 12.00
N VAL A 43 -4.75 16.25 12.42
CA VAL A 43 -5.77 16.60 13.43
C VAL A 43 -7.23 16.22 13.07
N GLN A 44 -7.50 15.88 11.81
CA GLN A 44 -8.82 15.45 11.33
C GLN A 44 -8.94 13.93 11.13
N ASP A 45 -7.85 13.20 11.35
CA ASP A 45 -7.84 11.76 11.22
C ASP A 45 -8.62 11.12 12.39
N LYS A 46 -9.79 10.56 12.07
CA LYS A 46 -10.66 9.87 13.04
C LYS A 46 -10.40 8.37 13.14
N THR A 47 -9.44 7.86 12.37
CA THR A 47 -9.12 6.43 12.36
C THR A 47 -8.31 6.07 13.59
N THR A 48 -8.61 4.91 14.15
CA THR A 48 -7.85 4.32 15.26
C THR A 48 -6.52 3.77 14.76
N THR A 49 -5.54 3.64 15.65
CA THR A 49 -4.25 3.01 15.34
C THR A 49 -4.40 1.62 14.72
N LEU A 50 -5.39 0.82 15.17
CA LEU A 50 -5.67 -0.50 14.60
C LEU A 50 -6.17 -0.43 13.15
N GLU A 51 -7.07 0.51 12.85
CA GLU A 51 -7.54 0.73 11.46
C GLU A 51 -6.39 1.19 10.56
N ARG A 52 -5.44 1.98 11.08
CA ARG A 52 -4.25 2.42 10.32
C ARG A 52 -3.26 1.29 10.06
N ILE A 53 -3.07 0.39 11.02
CA ILE A 53 -2.31 -0.84 10.82
C ILE A 53 -2.98 -1.68 9.73
N ASP A 54 -4.29 -1.85 9.80
CA ASP A 54 -5.04 -2.65 8.82
C ASP A 54 -4.97 -2.06 7.40
N MET A 55 -5.16 -0.74 7.27
CA MET A 55 -4.98 -0.03 5.99
C MET A 55 -3.56 -0.15 5.45
N SER A 56 -2.54 -0.10 6.32
CA SER A 56 -1.14 -0.27 5.93
C SER A 56 -0.87 -1.68 5.40
N ILE A 57 -1.43 -2.71 6.04
CA ILE A 57 -1.32 -4.10 5.57
C ILE A 57 -2.00 -4.27 4.21
N LEU A 58 -3.24 -3.79 4.05
CA LEU A 58 -3.95 -3.86 2.78
C LEU A 58 -3.20 -3.10 1.67
N GLY A 59 -2.71 -1.89 1.96
CA GLY A 59 -1.93 -1.08 1.02
C GLY A 59 -0.67 -1.78 0.56
N TRP A 60 0.05 -2.46 1.47
CA TRP A 60 1.22 -3.27 1.14
C TRP A 60 0.86 -4.46 0.24
N LEU A 61 -0.20 -5.21 0.58
CA LEU A 61 -0.66 -6.36 -0.21
C LEU A 61 -1.04 -5.96 -1.66
N VAL A 62 -1.74 -4.83 -1.80
CA VAL A 62 -2.12 -4.24 -3.09
C VAL A 62 -0.88 -3.80 -3.86
N SER A 63 0.04 -3.08 -3.22
CA SER A 63 1.26 -2.55 -3.85
C SER A 63 2.17 -3.67 -4.36
N ALA A 64 2.35 -4.74 -3.58
CA ALA A 64 3.14 -5.90 -3.96
C ALA A 64 2.57 -6.65 -5.20
N ASN A 65 1.31 -6.41 -5.56
CA ASN A 65 0.63 -7.05 -6.69
C ASN A 65 0.05 -6.05 -7.70
N TYR A 66 0.49 -4.79 -7.67
CA TYR A 66 -0.20 -3.66 -8.28
C TYR A 66 -0.57 -3.90 -9.75
N ASP A 67 0.39 -4.25 -10.60
CA ASP A 67 0.16 -4.36 -12.05
C ASP A 67 -0.88 -5.43 -12.41
N GLY A 68 -0.78 -6.60 -11.79
CA GLY A 68 -1.70 -7.70 -12.04
C GLY A 68 -3.08 -7.46 -11.44
N LEU A 69 -3.11 -6.93 -10.21
CA LEU A 69 -4.33 -6.62 -9.50
C LEU A 69 -5.12 -5.48 -10.17
N LYS A 70 -4.44 -4.44 -10.65
CA LYS A 70 -5.04 -3.33 -11.40
C LYS A 70 -5.74 -3.81 -12.66
N LYS A 71 -5.07 -4.64 -13.47
CA LYS A 71 -5.67 -5.24 -14.67
C LYS A 71 -6.88 -6.09 -14.33
N TRP A 72 -6.76 -6.94 -13.31
CA TRP A 72 -7.87 -7.78 -12.84
C TRP A 72 -9.06 -6.96 -12.34
N ALA A 73 -8.81 -5.88 -11.59
CA ALA A 73 -9.84 -4.99 -11.06
C ALA A 73 -10.64 -4.32 -12.19
N VAL A 74 -9.96 -3.79 -13.21
CA VAL A 74 -10.59 -3.18 -14.40
C VAL A 74 -11.45 -4.21 -15.14
N MET A 75 -10.93 -5.42 -15.37
CA MET A 75 -11.70 -6.49 -16.04
C MET A 75 -12.96 -6.91 -15.28
N ASN A 76 -12.97 -6.75 -13.95
CA ASN A 76 -14.10 -7.14 -13.08
C ASN A 76 -14.94 -5.94 -12.62
N ASN A 77 -14.74 -4.75 -13.19
CA ASN A 77 -15.45 -3.51 -12.87
C ASN A 77 -15.38 -3.12 -11.38
N TYR A 78 -14.23 -3.35 -10.73
CA TYR A 78 -13.98 -2.87 -9.37
C TYR A 78 -13.38 -1.46 -9.37
N ASN A 79 -14.07 -0.51 -8.73
CA ASN A 79 -13.59 0.86 -8.55
C ASN A 79 -12.65 1.02 -7.34
N THR A 80 -12.77 0.13 -6.36
CA THR A 80 -11.97 0.13 -5.13
C THR A 80 -11.57 -1.29 -4.76
N ILE A 81 -10.45 -1.45 -4.05
CA ILE A 81 -9.95 -2.75 -3.61
C ILE A 81 -9.88 -2.79 -2.10
N GLY A 82 -10.71 -3.67 -1.51
CA GLY A 82 -10.59 -4.10 -0.13
C GLY A 82 -9.97 -5.50 -0.03
N TYR A 83 -9.93 -6.05 1.18
CA TYR A 83 -9.46 -7.42 1.42
C TYR A 83 -10.23 -8.46 0.61
N LYS A 84 -11.55 -8.31 0.51
CA LYS A 84 -12.41 -9.23 -0.24
C LYS A 84 -11.98 -9.33 -1.70
N GLU A 85 -11.78 -8.18 -2.36
CA GLU A 85 -11.34 -8.10 -3.75
C GLU A 85 -9.91 -8.62 -3.91
N TYR A 86 -9.01 -8.26 -2.98
CA TYR A 86 -7.65 -8.78 -2.97
C TYR A 86 -7.60 -10.31 -2.89
N PHE A 87 -8.37 -10.94 -2.01
CA PHE A 87 -8.38 -12.40 -1.90
C PHE A 87 -9.01 -13.08 -3.12
N LYS A 88 -10.04 -12.49 -3.73
CA LYS A 88 -10.57 -12.96 -5.02
C LYS A 88 -9.51 -12.93 -6.12
N TYR A 89 -8.75 -11.85 -6.21
CA TYR A 89 -7.61 -11.76 -7.13
C TYR A 89 -6.57 -12.84 -6.86
N ARG A 90 -6.22 -13.10 -5.59
CA ARG A 90 -5.24 -14.14 -5.22
C ARG A 90 -5.67 -15.52 -5.66
N ILE A 91 -6.96 -15.86 -5.49
CA ILE A 91 -7.53 -17.13 -5.97
C ILE A 91 -7.48 -17.20 -7.50
N TYR A 92 -7.91 -16.14 -8.19
CA TYR A 92 -7.87 -16.05 -9.65
C TYR A 92 -6.44 -16.25 -10.19
N LYS A 93 -5.46 -15.54 -9.62
CA LYS A 93 -4.04 -15.65 -10.00
C LYS A 93 -3.51 -17.07 -9.78
N PHE A 94 -3.78 -17.65 -8.61
CA PHE A 94 -3.39 -19.03 -8.31
C PHE A 94 -3.95 -20.03 -9.32
N ASN A 95 -5.22 -19.91 -9.70
CA ASN A 95 -5.83 -20.78 -10.68
C ASN A 95 -5.13 -20.67 -12.04
N ILE A 96 -4.88 -19.45 -12.52
CA ILE A 96 -4.16 -19.23 -13.80
C ILE A 96 -2.76 -19.82 -13.75
N ASP A 97 -2.01 -19.57 -12.68
CA ASP A 97 -0.65 -20.08 -12.54
C ASP A 97 -0.64 -21.61 -12.47
N SER A 98 -1.65 -22.22 -11.84
CA SER A 98 -1.85 -23.67 -11.83
C SER A 98 -2.17 -24.23 -13.22
N TYR A 99 -2.99 -23.55 -14.04
CA TYR A 99 -3.26 -23.95 -15.42
C TYR A 99 -2.05 -23.78 -16.34
N LYS A 100 -1.16 -22.83 -16.05
CA LYS A 100 0.09 -22.65 -16.83
C LYS A 100 1.17 -23.66 -16.44
N ASN A 101 0.99 -24.40 -15.35
CA ASN A 101 1.96 -25.40 -14.90
C ASN A 101 1.84 -26.68 -15.76
N PRO A 102 2.82 -26.98 -16.64
CA PRO A 102 2.74 -28.13 -17.54
C PRO A 102 2.64 -29.45 -16.78
N ARG A 103 3.31 -29.54 -15.61
CA ARG A 103 3.36 -30.75 -14.79
C ARG A 103 2.01 -31.11 -14.15
N ARG A 104 1.09 -30.14 -13.98
CA ARG A 104 -0.26 -30.40 -13.46
C ARG A 104 -1.29 -30.69 -14.55
N ASN A 105 -1.05 -30.24 -15.77
CA ASN A 105 -1.92 -30.52 -16.91
C ASN A 105 -1.60 -31.87 -17.59
N MET A 106 -0.48 -32.52 -17.28
CA MET A 106 -0.10 -33.82 -17.85
C MET A 106 -0.92 -35.02 -17.33
N TYR A 107 -1.73 -34.84 -16.28
CA TYR A 107 -2.55 -35.90 -15.69
C TYR A 107 -4.05 -35.79 -16.06
N LYS A 108 -4.38 -35.08 -17.13
CA LYS A 108 -5.75 -35.01 -17.69
C LYS A 108 -5.84 -35.72 -19.03
#